data_AF-A0AAY5KXS5-F1
#
_entry.id   AF-A0AAY5KXS5-F1
#
_cell.length_a   1.000
_cell.length_b   1.000
_cell.length_c   1.000
_cell.angle_alpha   90.00
_cell.angle_beta   90.00
_cell.angle_gamma   90.00
#
_symmetry.space_group_name_H-M   'P 1'
#
loop_
_entity.id
_entity.type
_entity.pdbx_description
1 polymer ?
#
loop_
_entity_poly.entity_id
_entity_poly.type
_entity_poly.pdbx_seq_one_letter_code
_entity_poly.pdbx_strand_id
1 'polypeptide(L)'
;MYFDKLYCFVHLSVQEFFAALYAFHEFENNRIDFLKGAIDSALNSKNGHLDLFTRFLVGLSHESSRDILQGILERTNSSSECHKKLITYIKNLKRKDLSPERCINLIHCLLQLKNKSILQNDNNEASSDTLLTPFQCSLLAYKFIISEKPEELNFCHITPLQCATVVSVLRSEFSRLTVLDLGHNNLGDAGVKHLCDCLGHPNCKVKSLNLSHNNVGNQGVEELCRVLTRPKLKLLILDLSCNDFGDSGLELLAYALHEGFSLQVLRYLQQYRYGHCHIWVFLNSLAESDILTCNL
;
A
#
# COMPACT_ATOMS: atom_id res chain seq x y z
N MET A 1 28.02 0.92 -45.86
CA MET A 1 27.90 0.95 -44.40
C MET A 1 27.64 -0.48 -43.95
N TYR A 2 28.66 -1.19 -43.45
CA TYR A 2 28.45 -2.45 -42.73
C TYR A 2 27.74 -2.08 -41.43
N PHE A 3 26.47 -2.47 -41.29
CA PHE A 3 25.89 -2.58 -39.96
C PHE A 3 26.51 -3.83 -39.35
N ASP A 4 27.50 -3.66 -38.47
CA ASP A 4 27.98 -4.75 -37.62
C ASP A 4 26.78 -5.35 -36.87
N LYS A 5 26.75 -6.68 -36.76
CA LYS A 5 25.69 -7.37 -36.01
C LYS A 5 25.78 -6.95 -34.54
N LEU A 6 24.87 -6.09 -34.12
CA LEU A 6 24.70 -5.70 -32.72
C LEU A 6 23.79 -6.74 -32.03
N TYR A 7 24.30 -7.36 -30.98
CA TYR A 7 23.52 -8.24 -30.11
C TYR A 7 23.04 -7.45 -28.89
N CYS A 8 21.77 -7.60 -28.55
CA CYS A 8 21.18 -7.01 -27.36
C CYS A 8 20.31 -8.04 -26.62
N PHE A 9 19.99 -7.75 -25.35
CA PHE A 9 19.01 -8.53 -24.63
C PHE A 9 17.61 -8.31 -25.22
N VAL A 10 16.81 -9.37 -25.23
CA VAL A 10 15.44 -9.35 -25.74
C VAL A 10 14.52 -8.42 -24.94
N HIS A 11 14.85 -8.15 -23.67
CA HIS A 11 14.12 -7.23 -22.81
C HIS A 11 15.02 -6.76 -21.66
N LEU A 12 14.79 -5.54 -21.15
CA LEU A 12 15.58 -4.97 -20.05
C LEU A 12 15.52 -5.83 -18.78
N SER A 13 14.37 -6.45 -18.48
CA SER A 13 14.26 -7.36 -17.33
C SER A 13 15.18 -8.58 -17.43
N VAL A 14 15.45 -9.08 -18.65
CA VAL A 14 16.37 -10.20 -18.87
C VAL A 14 17.80 -9.74 -18.62
N GLN A 15 18.16 -8.55 -19.11
CA GLN A 15 19.45 -7.93 -18.83
C GLN A 15 19.67 -7.74 -17.33
N GLU A 16 18.71 -7.16 -16.62
CA GLU A 16 18.82 -6.90 -15.19
C GLU A 16 18.83 -8.19 -14.35
N PHE A 17 18.08 -9.21 -14.76
CA PHE A 17 18.15 -10.53 -14.12
C PHE A 17 19.55 -11.13 -14.25
N PHE A 18 20.14 -11.13 -15.44
CA PHE A 18 21.50 -11.65 -15.63
C PHE A 18 22.56 -10.80 -14.93
N ALA A 19 22.39 -9.48 -14.89
CA ALA A 19 23.25 -8.60 -14.10
C ALA A 19 23.18 -8.94 -12.61
N ALA A 20 21.98 -9.16 -12.07
CA ALA A 20 21.79 -9.58 -10.68
C ALA A 20 22.39 -10.96 -10.41
N LEU A 21 22.21 -11.92 -11.33
CA LEU A 21 22.79 -13.26 -11.22
C LEU A 21 24.32 -13.23 -11.21
N TYR A 22 24.92 -12.47 -12.14
CA TYR A 22 26.35 -12.25 -12.21
C TYR A 22 26.88 -11.64 -10.91
N ALA A 23 26.27 -10.55 -10.45
CA ALA A 23 26.69 -9.89 -9.22
C ALA A 23 26.53 -10.79 -7.98
N PHE A 24 25.46 -11.60 -7.93
CA PHE A 24 25.23 -12.52 -6.82
C PHE A 24 26.29 -13.62 -6.71
N HIS A 25 26.84 -14.04 -7.85
CA HIS A 25 27.94 -15.00 -7.95
C HIS A 25 29.29 -14.34 -7.63
N GLU A 26 29.61 -13.24 -8.32
CA GLU A 26 30.91 -12.55 -8.22
C GLU A 26 31.19 -12.07 -6.79
N PHE A 27 30.18 -11.54 -6.10
CA PHE A 27 30.33 -10.98 -4.76
C PHE A 27 30.06 -11.99 -3.64
N GLU A 28 30.20 -13.30 -3.88
CA GLU A 28 29.88 -14.34 -2.88
C GLU A 28 30.56 -14.12 -1.52
N ASN A 29 31.85 -13.76 -1.51
CA ASN A 29 32.62 -13.54 -0.27
C ASN A 29 32.14 -12.33 0.54
N ASN A 30 31.56 -11.31 -0.12
CA ASN A 30 31.08 -10.06 0.50
C ASN A 30 29.57 -9.85 0.26
N ARG A 31 28.83 -10.95 0.07
CA ARG A 31 27.46 -10.95 -0.45
C ARG A 31 26.52 -10.05 0.35
N ILE A 32 26.64 -10.08 1.67
CA ILE A 32 25.77 -9.30 2.54
C ILE A 32 25.99 -7.79 2.37
N ASP A 33 27.23 -7.33 2.24
CA ASP A 33 27.52 -5.90 2.12
C ASP A 33 27.19 -5.38 0.73
N PHE A 34 27.37 -6.22 -0.30
CA PHE A 34 26.90 -5.93 -1.64
C PHE A 34 25.36 -5.78 -1.69
N LEU A 35 24.61 -6.72 -1.08
CA LEU A 35 23.15 -6.66 -1.00
C LEU A 35 22.67 -5.37 -0.31
N LYS A 36 23.29 -4.99 0.82
CA LYS A 36 22.98 -3.72 1.50
C LYS A 36 23.24 -2.52 0.60
N GLY A 37 24.40 -2.46 -0.04
CA GLY A 37 24.78 -1.37 -0.95
C GLY A 37 23.83 -1.23 -2.14
N ALA A 38 23.38 -2.35 -2.71
CA ALA A 38 22.40 -2.36 -3.80
C ALA A 38 21.02 -1.84 -3.36
N ILE A 39 20.58 -2.18 -2.14
CA ILE A 39 19.35 -1.61 -1.54
C ILE A 39 19.52 -0.10 -1.36
N ASP A 40 20.61 0.36 -0.73
CA ASP A 40 20.86 1.79 -0.51
C ASP A 40 20.88 2.58 -1.82
N SER A 41 21.55 2.05 -2.84
CA SER A 41 21.62 2.67 -4.16
C SER A 41 20.26 2.74 -4.84
N ALA A 42 19.44 1.69 -4.75
CA ALA A 42 18.08 1.70 -5.30
C ALA A 42 17.16 2.68 -4.55
N LEU A 43 17.28 2.77 -3.22
CA LEU A 43 16.52 3.72 -2.40
C LEU A 43 16.92 5.18 -2.67
N ASN A 44 18.18 5.43 -3.04
CA ASN A 44 18.68 6.76 -3.41
C ASN A 44 18.48 7.11 -4.90
N SER A 45 18.03 6.15 -5.71
CA SER A 45 17.85 6.34 -7.14
C SER A 45 16.68 7.28 -7.45
N LYS A 46 16.93 8.34 -8.21
CA LYS A 46 15.92 9.34 -8.59
C LYS A 46 14.83 8.81 -9.51
N ASN A 47 15.14 7.82 -10.34
CA ASN A 47 14.27 7.33 -11.41
C ASN A 47 13.99 5.81 -11.31
N GLY A 48 14.55 5.12 -10.31
CA GLY A 48 14.29 3.70 -10.10
C GLY A 48 14.95 2.73 -11.07
N HIS A 49 15.95 3.16 -11.84
CA HIS A 49 16.68 2.30 -12.77
C HIS A 49 17.38 1.08 -12.12
N LEU A 50 17.53 1.05 -10.78
CA LEU A 50 18.11 -0.08 -10.04
C LEU A 50 17.06 -0.97 -9.39
N ASP A 51 15.77 -0.63 -9.51
CA ASP A 51 14.72 -1.28 -8.74
C ASP A 51 14.60 -2.75 -9.08
N LEU A 52 14.50 -3.06 -10.37
CA LEU A 52 14.27 -4.41 -10.82
C LEU A 52 15.53 -5.28 -10.67
N PHE A 53 16.72 -4.73 -10.93
CA PHE A 53 18.01 -5.33 -10.54
C PHE A 53 18.05 -5.70 -9.05
N THR A 54 17.75 -4.75 -8.15
CA THR A 54 17.81 -4.99 -6.70
C THR A 54 16.76 -6.01 -6.26
N ARG A 55 15.55 -6.01 -6.85
CA ARG A 55 14.54 -7.05 -6.59
C ARG A 55 15.05 -8.44 -6.97
N PHE A 56 15.63 -8.61 -8.16
CA PHE A 56 16.20 -9.90 -8.57
C PHE A 56 17.34 -10.32 -7.65
N LEU A 57 18.25 -9.41 -7.32
CA LEU A 57 19.39 -9.68 -6.45
C LEU A 57 18.96 -10.15 -5.06
N VAL A 58 17.98 -9.47 -4.46
CA VAL A 58 17.38 -9.86 -3.18
C VAL A 58 16.64 -11.20 -3.32
N GLY A 59 15.91 -11.45 -4.40
CA GLY A 59 15.23 -12.73 -4.66
C GLY A 59 16.18 -13.91 -4.83
N LEU A 60 17.35 -13.70 -5.45
CA LEU A 60 18.39 -14.72 -5.56
C LEU A 60 19.01 -15.11 -4.21
N SER A 61 18.93 -14.21 -3.21
CA SER A 61 19.37 -14.52 -1.84
C SER A 61 18.47 -15.52 -1.12
N HIS A 62 17.21 -15.68 -1.57
CA HIS A 62 16.26 -16.62 -1.00
C HIS A 62 16.62 -18.09 -1.31
N GLU A 63 16.38 -18.99 -0.37
CA GLU A 63 16.77 -20.41 -0.46
C GLU A 63 16.14 -21.11 -1.67
N SER A 64 14.85 -20.92 -1.94
CA SER A 64 14.18 -21.54 -3.10
C SER A 64 14.79 -21.18 -4.46
N SER A 65 15.41 -20.01 -4.59
CA SER A 65 16.07 -19.60 -5.83
C SER A 65 17.34 -20.42 -6.08
N ARG A 66 18.03 -20.84 -5.01
CA ARG A 66 19.21 -21.70 -5.09
C ARG A 66 18.85 -23.12 -5.48
N ASP A 67 17.74 -23.65 -4.99
CA ASP A 67 17.29 -25.01 -5.35
C ASP A 67 17.10 -25.13 -6.86
N ILE A 68 16.51 -24.10 -7.48
CA ILE A 68 16.28 -24.04 -8.93
C ILE A 68 17.59 -23.81 -9.69
N LEU A 69 18.45 -22.93 -9.17
CA LEU A 69 19.68 -22.50 -9.83
C LEU A 69 20.93 -23.27 -9.36
N GLN A 70 20.77 -24.42 -8.71
CA GLN A 70 21.87 -25.14 -8.08
C GLN A 70 22.96 -25.59 -9.06
N GLY A 71 22.61 -25.76 -10.34
CA GLY A 71 23.56 -26.07 -11.41
C GLY A 71 24.41 -24.87 -11.85
N ILE A 72 24.02 -23.66 -11.47
CA ILE A 72 24.68 -22.38 -11.82
C ILE A 72 25.32 -21.76 -10.57
N LEU A 73 24.67 -21.88 -9.40
CA LEU A 73 25.13 -21.34 -8.12
C LEU A 73 25.70 -22.49 -7.28
N GLU A 74 26.99 -22.44 -6.97
CA GLU A 74 27.65 -23.44 -6.11
C GLU A 74 27.00 -23.51 -4.71
N ARG A 75 26.95 -24.72 -4.14
CA ARG A 75 26.36 -24.95 -2.80
C ARG A 75 27.21 -24.28 -1.73
N THR A 76 26.79 -23.10 -1.26
CA THR A 76 27.39 -22.47 -0.07
C THR A 76 26.53 -22.63 1.18
N ASN A 77 27.16 -23.11 2.27
CA ASN A 77 26.54 -23.40 3.57
C ASN A 77 26.12 -22.15 4.39
N SER A 78 26.28 -20.93 3.84
CA SER A 78 26.14 -19.65 4.58
C SER A 78 24.85 -18.87 4.31
N SER A 79 23.91 -19.40 3.52
CA SER A 79 22.74 -18.65 3.01
C SER A 79 21.80 -18.14 4.09
N SER A 80 21.44 -19.00 5.04
CA SER A 80 20.47 -18.70 6.09
C SER A 80 20.94 -17.52 6.96
N GLU A 81 22.24 -17.46 7.23
CA GLU A 81 22.86 -16.38 8.01
C GLU A 81 22.90 -15.06 7.23
N CYS A 82 23.18 -15.10 5.92
CA CYS A 82 23.12 -13.92 5.06
C CYS A 82 21.70 -13.34 4.98
N HIS A 83 20.69 -14.19 4.80
CA HIS A 83 19.28 -13.78 4.74
C HIS A 83 18.81 -13.13 6.04
N LYS A 84 19.15 -13.74 7.19
CA LYS A 84 18.86 -13.16 8.52
C LYS A 84 19.53 -11.80 8.70
N LYS A 85 20.81 -11.66 8.37
CA LYS A 85 21.54 -10.38 8.45
C LYS A 85 20.92 -9.30 7.57
N LEU A 86 20.47 -9.66 6.37
CA LEU A 86 19.83 -8.71 5.46
C LEU A 86 18.48 -8.24 6.01
N ILE A 87 17.67 -9.14 6.57
CA ILE A 87 16.41 -8.80 7.24
C ILE A 87 16.66 -7.85 8.42
N THR A 88 17.65 -8.16 9.27
CA THR A 88 18.03 -7.29 10.40
C THR A 88 18.46 -5.91 9.92
N TYR A 89 19.24 -5.83 8.84
CA TYR A 89 19.63 -4.56 8.25
C TYR A 89 18.41 -3.76 7.76
N ILE A 90 17.49 -4.40 7.02
CA ILE A 90 16.28 -3.73 6.52
C ILE A 90 15.45 -3.21 7.70
N LYS A 91 15.23 -4.01 8.75
CA LYS A 91 14.52 -3.58 9.97
C LYS A 91 15.10 -2.31 10.61
N ASN A 92 16.42 -2.10 10.48
CA ASN A 92 17.13 -0.98 11.08
C ASN A 92 17.30 0.24 10.14
N LEU A 93 16.68 0.23 8.95
CA LEU A 93 16.73 1.37 8.02
C LEU A 93 15.98 2.58 8.58
N LYS A 94 16.73 3.62 8.97
CA LYS A 94 16.18 4.89 9.48
C LYS A 94 16.03 5.94 8.37
N ARG A 95 15.23 5.64 7.35
CA ARG A 95 15.01 6.52 6.19
C ARG A 95 13.67 7.27 6.32
N LYS A 96 13.74 8.60 6.42
CA LYS A 96 12.56 9.46 6.63
C LYS A 96 12.05 10.12 5.34
N ASP A 97 12.84 10.12 4.28
CA ASP A 97 12.68 10.92 3.07
C ASP A 97 12.46 10.08 1.79
N LEU A 98 11.88 8.89 1.92
CA LEU A 98 11.61 8.02 0.78
C LEU A 98 10.39 8.48 -0.02
N SER A 99 10.53 8.56 -1.34
CA SER A 99 9.37 8.76 -2.22
C SER A 99 8.45 7.52 -2.22
N PRO A 100 7.16 7.67 -2.59
CA PRO A 100 6.23 6.55 -2.71
C PRO A 100 6.75 5.42 -3.63
N GLU A 101 7.46 5.77 -4.71
CA GLU A 101 8.04 4.79 -5.64
C GLU A 101 9.18 3.99 -4.99
N ARG A 102 10.02 4.64 -4.16
CA ARG A 102 11.09 3.95 -3.42
C ARG A 102 10.50 3.01 -2.37
N CYS A 103 9.43 3.44 -1.71
CA CYS A 103 8.65 2.63 -0.78
C CYS A 103 8.10 1.36 -1.45
N ILE A 104 7.50 1.50 -2.65
CA ILE A 104 7.04 0.36 -3.45
C ILE A 104 8.20 -0.58 -3.79
N ASN A 105 9.34 -0.05 -4.24
CA ASN A 105 10.48 -0.89 -4.57
C ASN A 105 10.96 -1.72 -3.37
N LEU A 106 11.03 -1.10 -2.20
CA LEU A 106 11.38 -1.77 -0.96
C LEU A 106 10.39 -2.88 -0.63
N ILE A 107 9.08 -2.64 -0.79
CA ILE A 107 8.04 -3.67 -0.59
C ILE A 107 8.24 -4.85 -1.54
N HIS A 108 8.58 -4.61 -2.80
CA HIS A 108 8.90 -5.71 -3.71
C HIS A 108 10.13 -6.49 -3.23
N CYS A 109 11.18 -5.82 -2.74
CA CYS A 109 12.33 -6.51 -2.15
C CYS A 109 11.92 -7.36 -0.93
N LEU A 110 11.06 -6.83 -0.05
CA LEU A 110 10.50 -7.57 1.08
C LEU A 110 9.70 -8.81 0.64
N LEU A 111 8.89 -8.69 -0.43
CA LEU A 111 8.16 -9.80 -1.03
C LEU A 111 9.08 -10.88 -1.59
N GLN A 112 10.22 -10.49 -2.19
CA GLN A 112 11.21 -11.46 -2.68
C GLN A 112 11.88 -12.23 -1.54
N LEU A 113 12.05 -11.62 -0.36
CA LEU A 113 12.58 -12.29 0.82
C LEU A 113 11.64 -13.36 1.41
N LYS A 114 10.33 -13.29 1.09
CA LYS A 114 9.27 -14.21 1.54
C LYS A 114 9.29 -14.56 3.04
N ASN A 115 9.88 -13.70 3.87
CA ASN A 115 10.12 -14.02 5.26
C ASN A 115 9.11 -13.28 6.16
N LYS A 116 8.25 -14.04 6.85
CA LYS A 116 7.26 -13.50 7.77
C LYS A 116 7.88 -12.96 9.07
N SER A 117 9.11 -13.36 9.43
CA SER A 117 9.81 -12.86 10.62
C SER A 117 10.14 -11.36 10.55
N ILE A 118 10.10 -10.76 9.36
CA ILE A 118 10.27 -9.31 9.22
C ILE A 118 9.13 -8.53 9.87
N LEU A 119 7.96 -9.16 10.00
CA LEU A 119 6.79 -8.62 10.70
C LEU A 119 6.81 -8.90 12.20
N GLN A 120 7.65 -9.84 12.65
CA GLN A 120 7.87 -10.06 14.07
C GLN A 120 8.86 -9.02 14.53
N ASN A 121 8.38 -7.94 15.15
CA ASN A 121 9.19 -7.15 16.06
C ASN A 121 8.48 -7.09 17.41
N ASP A 122 9.31 -7.28 18.43
CA ASP A 122 9.03 -7.13 19.84
C ASP A 122 8.24 -5.84 20.09
N ASN A 123 7.18 -5.98 20.88
CA ASN A 123 6.39 -4.88 21.41
C ASN A 123 7.31 -3.69 21.77
N ASN A 124 7.08 -2.50 21.20
CA ASN A 124 7.35 -1.15 21.78
C ASN A 124 7.73 -0.01 20.79
N GLU A 125 7.43 -0.06 19.49
CA GLU A 125 7.63 1.15 18.63
C GLU A 125 6.38 1.61 17.86
N ALA A 126 5.21 1.39 18.45
CA ALA A 126 4.11 2.34 18.33
C ALA A 126 3.90 2.97 19.71
N SER A 127 4.91 3.71 20.21
CA SER A 127 4.61 4.76 21.16
C SER A 127 3.67 5.72 20.42
N SER A 128 2.53 6.01 21.02
CA SER A 128 1.37 6.69 20.44
C SER A 128 1.64 8.08 19.84
N ASP A 129 2.87 8.59 19.93
CA ASP A 129 3.18 10.00 19.68
C ASP A 129 4.15 10.24 18.51
N THR A 130 4.56 9.20 17.77
CA THR A 130 5.52 9.37 16.66
C THR A 130 4.92 9.07 15.29
N LEU A 131 4.98 10.06 14.40
CA LEU A 131 4.58 9.96 12.99
C LEU A 131 5.35 8.83 12.30
N LEU A 132 4.64 7.86 11.71
CA LEU A 132 5.26 6.76 10.95
C LEU A 132 6.18 7.30 9.83
N THR A 133 7.40 6.80 9.76
CA THR A 133 8.27 7.07 8.61
C THR A 133 7.71 6.40 7.34
N PRO A 134 8.00 6.91 6.13
CA PRO A 134 7.62 6.22 4.89
C PRO A 134 8.10 4.76 4.83
N PHE A 135 9.25 4.48 5.47
CA PHE A 135 9.76 3.12 5.65
C PHE A 135 8.83 2.26 6.53
N GLN A 136 8.41 2.75 7.70
CA GLN A 136 7.45 2.04 8.56
C GLN A 136 6.10 1.85 7.85
N CYS A 137 5.63 2.84 7.08
CA CYS A 137 4.47 2.68 6.22
C CYS A 137 4.66 1.58 5.18
N SER A 138 5.85 1.47 4.59
CA SER A 138 6.18 0.41 3.64
C SER A 138 6.16 -0.97 4.28
N LEU A 139 6.66 -1.08 5.51
CA LEU A 139 6.66 -2.34 6.26
C LEU A 139 5.24 -2.75 6.69
N LEU A 140 4.42 -1.80 7.14
CA LEU A 140 2.99 -2.02 7.38
C LEU A 140 2.28 -2.43 6.09
N ALA A 141 2.58 -1.75 4.98
CA ALA A 141 1.97 -2.07 3.70
C ALA A 141 2.39 -3.44 3.16
N TYR A 142 3.64 -3.84 3.37
CA TYR A 142 4.09 -5.20 3.15
C TYR A 142 3.31 -6.21 4.00
N LYS A 143 3.10 -5.92 5.30
CA LYS A 143 2.26 -6.73 6.20
C LYS A 143 0.88 -6.97 5.59
N PHE A 144 0.23 -5.91 5.08
CA PHE A 144 -1.08 -6.01 4.43
C PHE A 144 -1.08 -6.88 3.17
N ILE A 145 -0.01 -6.82 2.37
CA ILE A 145 0.08 -7.64 1.16
C ILE A 145 0.20 -9.13 1.51
N ILE A 146 0.95 -9.46 2.56
CA ILE A 146 1.24 -10.87 2.91
C ILE A 146 0.24 -11.46 3.92
N SER A 147 -0.58 -10.63 4.56
CA SER A 147 -1.60 -11.09 5.50
C SER A 147 -2.90 -11.44 4.79
N GLU A 148 -3.51 -12.56 5.17
CA GLU A 148 -4.78 -13.03 4.63
C GLU A 148 -5.99 -12.56 5.46
N LYS A 149 -5.75 -11.81 6.54
CA LYS A 149 -6.79 -11.33 7.46
C LYS A 149 -7.18 -9.88 7.14
N PRO A 150 -8.41 -9.44 7.46
CA PRO A 150 -8.74 -8.02 7.52
C PRO A 150 -7.86 -7.41 8.62
N GLU A 151 -7.00 -6.47 8.25
CA GLU A 151 -6.08 -5.83 9.20
C GLU A 151 -6.49 -4.38 9.42
N GLU A 152 -6.44 -3.97 10.69
CA GLU A 152 -6.87 -2.67 11.17
C GLU A 152 -5.68 -1.70 11.20
N LEU A 153 -5.79 -0.56 10.51
CA LEU A 153 -4.91 0.61 10.63
C LEU A 153 -5.55 1.70 11.50
N ASN A 154 -6.51 1.32 12.34
CA ASN A 154 -7.12 2.25 13.27
C ASN A 154 -6.06 2.76 14.27
N PHE A 155 -6.15 4.04 14.66
CA PHE A 155 -5.25 4.64 15.65
C PHE A 155 -3.75 4.62 15.30
N CYS A 156 -3.40 4.66 14.00
CA CYS A 156 -2.02 4.61 13.53
C CYS A 156 -1.40 6.00 13.24
N HIS A 157 -2.10 7.10 13.57
CA HIS A 157 -1.72 8.48 13.28
C HIS A 157 -1.33 8.71 11.81
N ILE A 158 -2.05 8.07 10.87
CA ILE A 158 -1.82 8.20 9.44
C ILE A 158 -2.25 9.59 8.98
N THR A 159 -1.29 10.29 8.38
CA THR A 159 -1.43 11.59 7.71
C THR A 159 -1.72 11.42 6.22
N PRO A 160 -2.20 12.47 5.52
CA PRO A 160 -2.39 12.42 4.07
C PRO A 160 -1.16 11.90 3.30
N LEU A 161 0.05 12.31 3.70
CA LEU A 161 1.30 11.90 3.04
C LEU A 161 1.54 10.39 3.16
N GLN A 162 1.31 9.83 4.34
CA GLN A 162 1.46 8.39 4.57
C GLN A 162 0.35 7.59 3.88
N CYS A 163 -0.85 8.16 3.78
CA CYS A 163 -1.96 7.60 3.02
C CYS A 163 -1.59 7.41 1.54
N ALA A 164 -0.85 8.35 0.94
CA ALA A 164 -0.36 8.19 -0.43
C ALA A 164 0.53 6.95 -0.60
N THR A 165 1.37 6.64 0.40
CA THR A 165 2.17 5.41 0.42
C THR A 165 1.30 4.16 0.58
N VAL A 166 0.28 4.18 1.44
CA VAL A 166 -0.67 3.06 1.56
C VAL A 166 -1.39 2.81 0.23
N VAL A 167 -1.88 3.88 -0.41
CA VAL A 167 -2.54 3.84 -1.72
C VAL A 167 -1.64 3.26 -2.81
N SER A 168 -0.37 3.66 -2.86
CA SER A 168 0.56 3.16 -3.87
C SER A 168 0.72 1.63 -3.78
N VAL A 169 0.61 1.09 -2.57
CA VAL A 169 0.68 -0.35 -2.31
C VAL A 169 -0.61 -1.06 -2.65
N LEU A 170 -1.77 -0.48 -2.33
CA LEU A 170 -3.07 -1.02 -2.71
C LEU A 170 -3.25 -1.12 -4.23
N ARG A 171 -2.56 -0.26 -4.99
CA ARG A 171 -2.52 -0.29 -6.46
C ARG A 171 -1.57 -1.35 -7.04
N SER A 172 -0.73 -1.97 -6.22
CA SER A 172 0.18 -3.03 -6.65
C SER A 172 -0.59 -4.30 -7.03
N GLU A 173 -0.10 -5.02 -8.04
CA GLU A 173 -0.69 -6.30 -8.51
C GLU A 173 -0.71 -7.37 -7.41
N PHE A 174 0.23 -7.29 -6.45
CA PHE A 174 0.36 -8.20 -5.34
C PHE A 174 -0.64 -7.93 -4.22
N SER A 175 -1.25 -6.74 -4.16
CA SER A 175 -2.25 -6.43 -3.14
C SER A 175 -3.41 -7.41 -3.25
N ARG A 176 -3.72 -8.07 -2.14
CA ARG A 176 -4.89 -8.94 -1.99
C ARG A 176 -5.93 -8.35 -1.04
N LEU A 177 -5.68 -7.14 -0.55
CA LEU A 177 -6.48 -6.52 0.51
C LEU A 177 -7.89 -6.20 0.00
N THR A 178 -8.89 -6.72 0.70
CA THR A 178 -10.31 -6.49 0.42
C THR A 178 -11.01 -5.68 1.51
N VAL A 179 -10.43 -5.61 2.71
CA VAL A 179 -10.93 -4.84 3.84
C VAL A 179 -9.81 -3.94 4.32
N LEU A 180 -10.08 -2.64 4.39
CA LEU A 180 -9.14 -1.62 4.85
C LEU A 180 -9.81 -0.78 5.92
N ASP A 181 -9.33 -0.87 7.16
CA ASP A 181 -9.80 -0.02 8.24
C ASP A 181 -8.78 1.08 8.53
N LEU A 182 -9.12 2.33 8.21
CA LEU A 182 -8.32 3.52 8.48
C LEU A 182 -8.97 4.41 9.55
N GLY A 183 -9.90 3.90 10.36
CA GLY A 183 -10.63 4.67 11.36
C GLY A 183 -9.72 5.37 12.38
N HIS A 184 -10.17 6.46 13.00
CA HIS A 184 -9.41 7.17 14.05
C HIS A 184 -7.99 7.58 13.61
N ASN A 185 -7.87 8.16 12.42
CA ASN A 185 -6.62 8.77 11.91
C ASN A 185 -6.86 10.26 11.61
N ASN A 186 -5.90 10.95 10.97
CA ASN A 186 -6.03 12.36 10.61
C ASN A 186 -5.80 12.55 9.11
N LEU A 187 -6.54 11.78 8.30
CA LEU A 187 -6.40 11.79 6.84
C LEU A 187 -6.87 13.10 6.22
N GLY A 188 -7.97 13.67 6.72
CA GLY A 188 -8.65 14.81 6.12
C GLY A 188 -9.00 14.62 4.65
N ASP A 189 -9.40 15.71 3.99
CA ASP A 189 -9.81 15.68 2.57
C ASP A 189 -8.66 15.28 1.63
N ALA A 190 -7.43 15.68 1.96
CA ALA A 190 -6.25 15.35 1.17
C ALA A 190 -5.94 13.84 1.17
N GLY A 191 -6.08 13.16 2.31
CA GLY A 191 -5.92 11.70 2.39
C GLY A 191 -7.03 10.96 1.64
N VAL A 192 -8.28 11.44 1.77
CA VAL A 192 -9.42 10.87 1.04
C VAL A 192 -9.24 10.99 -0.47
N LYS A 193 -8.71 12.11 -0.96
CA LYS A 193 -8.39 12.27 -2.38
C LYS A 193 -7.44 11.19 -2.91
N HIS A 194 -6.39 10.86 -2.16
CA HIS A 194 -5.49 9.75 -2.53
C HIS A 194 -6.21 8.40 -2.55
N LEU A 195 -7.09 8.14 -1.59
CA LEU A 195 -7.90 6.91 -1.57
C LEU A 195 -8.85 6.82 -2.76
N CYS A 196 -9.48 7.92 -3.16
CA CYS A 196 -10.34 8.00 -4.34
C CYS A 196 -9.58 7.61 -5.62
N ASP A 197 -8.35 8.09 -5.80
CA ASP A 197 -7.48 7.69 -6.92
C ASP A 197 -7.18 6.17 -6.90
N CYS A 198 -7.06 5.59 -5.71
CA CYS A 198 -6.85 4.15 -5.54
C CYS A 198 -8.09 3.32 -5.88
N LEU A 199 -9.25 3.71 -5.35
CA LEU A 199 -10.51 2.96 -5.47
C LEU A 199 -10.93 2.77 -6.93
N GLY A 200 -10.64 3.75 -7.80
CA GLY A 200 -10.87 3.66 -9.24
C GLY A 200 -9.85 2.83 -10.02
N HIS A 201 -8.75 2.39 -9.39
CA HIS A 201 -7.66 1.70 -10.07
C HIS A 201 -7.98 0.21 -10.29
N PRO A 202 -7.63 -0.40 -11.46
CA PRO A 202 -8.01 -1.78 -11.78
C PRO A 202 -7.47 -2.82 -10.79
N ASN A 203 -6.27 -2.57 -10.25
CA ASN A 203 -5.61 -3.44 -9.28
C ASN A 203 -6.16 -3.30 -7.86
N CYS A 204 -6.95 -2.25 -7.57
CA CYS A 204 -7.56 -2.11 -6.25
C CYS A 204 -8.62 -3.20 -6.06
N LYS A 205 -8.52 -3.91 -4.94
CA LYS A 205 -9.40 -5.02 -4.55
C LYS A 205 -10.22 -4.72 -3.30
N VAL A 206 -10.09 -3.51 -2.74
CA VAL A 206 -10.80 -3.07 -1.54
C VAL A 206 -12.31 -3.06 -1.81
N LYS A 207 -13.04 -3.79 -0.96
CA LYS A 207 -14.50 -3.93 -0.94
C LYS A 207 -15.11 -3.31 0.32
N SER A 208 -14.35 -3.21 1.41
CA SER A 208 -14.78 -2.58 2.66
C SER A 208 -13.75 -1.53 3.08
N LEU A 209 -14.20 -0.31 3.31
CA LEU A 209 -13.37 0.82 3.70
C LEU A 209 -13.96 1.51 4.93
N ASN A 210 -13.21 1.56 6.03
CA ASN A 210 -13.56 2.36 7.20
C ASN A 210 -12.72 3.64 7.24
N LEU A 211 -13.39 4.80 7.22
CA LEU A 211 -12.82 6.14 7.34
C LEU A 211 -13.42 6.87 8.55
N SER A 212 -13.95 6.17 9.54
CA SER A 212 -14.53 6.82 10.70
C SER A 212 -13.51 7.69 11.45
N HIS A 213 -13.93 8.79 12.07
CA HIS A 213 -13.03 9.67 12.84
C HIS A 213 -11.74 10.05 12.09
N ASN A 214 -11.85 10.57 10.86
CA ASN A 214 -10.69 10.96 10.02
C ASN A 214 -10.61 12.44 9.69
N ASN A 215 -11.46 13.24 10.33
CA ASN A 215 -11.56 14.68 10.08
C ASN A 215 -11.86 15.01 8.60
N VAL A 216 -12.67 14.15 7.96
CA VAL A 216 -13.12 14.31 6.57
C VAL A 216 -14.20 15.40 6.51
N GLY A 217 -13.98 16.40 5.66
CA GLY A 217 -14.88 17.51 5.40
C GLY A 217 -15.74 17.30 4.16
N ASN A 218 -16.46 18.35 3.78
CA ASN A 218 -17.34 18.34 2.61
C ASN A 218 -16.57 18.07 1.30
N GLN A 219 -15.35 18.59 1.15
CA GLN A 219 -14.53 18.37 -0.04
C GLN A 219 -14.10 16.91 -0.18
N GLY A 220 -13.75 16.23 0.92
CA GLY A 220 -13.42 14.81 0.90
C GLY A 220 -14.62 13.95 0.51
N VAL A 221 -15.82 14.28 1.02
CA VAL A 221 -17.06 13.60 0.63
C VAL A 221 -17.40 13.83 -0.83
N GLU A 222 -17.21 15.04 -1.35
CA GLU A 222 -17.40 15.34 -2.78
C GLU A 222 -16.53 14.44 -3.67
N GLU A 223 -15.25 14.26 -3.33
CA GLU A 223 -14.35 13.37 -4.07
C GLU A 223 -14.77 11.90 -3.94
N LEU A 224 -15.27 11.46 -2.78
CA LEU A 224 -15.83 10.12 -2.62
C LEU A 224 -17.03 9.91 -3.54
N CYS A 225 -18.00 10.83 -3.55
CA CYS A 225 -19.19 10.74 -4.41
C CYS A 225 -18.82 10.60 -5.89
N ARG A 226 -17.80 11.34 -6.38
CA ARG A 226 -17.30 11.22 -7.76
C ARG A 226 -16.77 9.83 -8.12
N VAL A 227 -16.22 9.10 -7.16
CA VAL A 227 -15.70 7.75 -7.38
C VAL A 227 -16.79 6.71 -7.20
N LEU A 228 -17.68 6.91 -6.23
CA LEU A 228 -18.79 6.01 -5.93
C LEU A 228 -19.77 5.85 -7.10
N THR A 229 -19.96 6.87 -7.93
CA THR A 229 -20.83 6.82 -9.14
C THR A 229 -20.20 6.09 -10.34
N ARG A 230 -18.96 5.59 -10.24
CA ARG A 230 -18.29 4.94 -11.38
C ARG A 230 -18.80 3.52 -11.62
N PRO A 231 -19.13 3.12 -12.87
CA PRO A 231 -19.84 1.87 -13.20
C PRO A 231 -19.03 0.56 -13.02
N LYS A 232 -17.91 0.57 -12.30
CA LYS A 232 -17.05 -0.61 -12.04
C LYS A 232 -16.40 -0.59 -10.66
N LEU A 233 -16.90 0.26 -9.77
CA LEU A 233 -16.37 0.33 -8.42
C LEU A 233 -16.66 -0.99 -7.69
N LYS A 234 -15.66 -1.53 -7.00
CA LYS A 234 -15.77 -2.80 -6.25
C LYS A 234 -16.12 -2.60 -4.78
N LEU A 235 -16.20 -1.36 -4.33
CA LEU A 235 -16.47 -1.00 -2.95
C LEU A 235 -17.94 -1.31 -2.63
N LEU A 236 -18.15 -2.07 -1.57
CA LEU A 236 -19.46 -2.52 -1.09
C LEU A 236 -19.79 -1.90 0.26
N ILE A 237 -18.80 -1.68 1.13
CA ILE A 237 -18.99 -1.17 2.49
C ILE A 237 -18.13 0.09 2.65
N LEU A 238 -18.77 1.18 3.06
CA LEU A 238 -18.12 2.43 3.40
C LEU A 238 -18.58 2.92 4.78
N ASP A 239 -17.64 3.23 5.66
CA ASP A 239 -17.91 3.85 6.95
C ASP A 239 -17.31 5.26 7.00
N LEU A 240 -18.17 6.27 7.13
CA LEU A 240 -17.84 7.69 7.27
C LEU A 240 -18.24 8.24 8.63
N SER A 241 -18.57 7.37 9.60
CA SER A 241 -19.02 7.81 10.93
C SER A 241 -18.01 8.72 11.63
N CYS A 242 -18.52 9.64 12.43
CA CYS A 242 -17.75 10.60 13.20
C CYS A 242 -16.78 11.46 12.37
N ASN A 243 -17.19 11.83 11.15
CA ASN A 243 -16.57 12.88 10.35
C ASN A 243 -17.49 14.09 10.26
N ASP A 244 -16.93 15.27 10.06
CA ASP A 244 -17.67 16.52 10.03
C ASP A 244 -17.68 17.15 8.63
N PHE A 245 -18.56 16.65 7.77
CA PHE A 245 -18.69 17.09 6.38
C PHE A 245 -19.93 17.98 6.12
N GLY A 246 -20.66 18.33 7.17
CA GLY A 246 -21.79 19.27 7.13
C GLY A 246 -22.98 18.87 6.25
N ASP A 247 -23.99 19.75 6.22
CA ASP A 247 -25.22 19.59 5.44
C ASP A 247 -24.95 19.44 3.94
N SER A 248 -24.00 20.22 3.40
CA SER A 248 -23.63 20.14 1.98
C SER A 248 -23.00 18.79 1.61
N GLY A 249 -22.17 18.21 2.48
CA GLY A 249 -21.63 16.88 2.24
C GLY A 249 -22.71 15.80 2.33
N LEU A 250 -23.69 15.97 3.22
CA LEU A 250 -24.83 15.07 3.34
C LEU A 250 -25.72 15.11 2.09
N GLU A 251 -25.97 16.30 1.54
CA GLU A 251 -26.71 16.49 0.29
C GLU A 251 -25.99 15.83 -0.91
N LEU A 252 -24.66 15.91 -0.97
CA LEU A 252 -23.87 15.23 -2.00
C LEU A 252 -23.97 13.70 -1.90
N LEU A 253 -23.97 13.15 -0.68
CA LEU A 253 -24.18 11.71 -0.49
C LEU A 253 -25.61 11.32 -0.88
N ALA A 254 -26.62 12.11 -0.50
CA ALA A 254 -28.03 11.89 -0.86
C ALA A 254 -28.21 11.78 -2.38
N TYR A 255 -27.70 12.78 -3.11
CA TYR A 255 -27.76 12.81 -4.57
C TYR A 255 -27.12 11.57 -5.19
N ALA A 256 -25.93 11.22 -4.70
CA ALA A 256 -25.15 10.18 -5.32
C ALA A 256 -25.68 8.76 -4.96
N LEU A 257 -26.41 8.61 -3.84
CA LEU A 257 -27.21 7.42 -3.53
C LEU A 257 -28.36 7.22 -4.54
N HIS A 258 -29.06 8.29 -4.93
CA HIS A 258 -30.12 8.23 -5.95
C HIS A 258 -29.59 7.84 -7.33
N GLU A 259 -28.40 8.28 -7.71
CA GLU A 259 -27.77 7.95 -9.00
C GLU A 259 -27.29 6.49 -9.08
N GLY A 260 -27.40 5.71 -7.99
CA GLY A 260 -27.12 4.29 -7.96
C GLY A 260 -25.64 3.97 -7.74
N PHE A 261 -25.26 3.80 -6.47
CA PHE A 261 -23.93 3.30 -6.12
C PHE A 261 -23.85 1.77 -6.14
N SER A 262 -22.62 1.26 -6.31
CA SER A 262 -22.32 -0.17 -6.07
C SER A 262 -22.24 -0.55 -4.58
N LEU A 263 -22.42 0.43 -3.68
CA LEU A 263 -22.39 0.20 -2.24
C LEU A 263 -23.59 -0.65 -1.82
N GLN A 264 -23.35 -1.52 -0.83
CA GLN A 264 -24.36 -2.31 -0.14
C GLN A 264 -24.57 -1.82 1.29
N VAL A 265 -23.54 -1.24 1.91
CA VAL A 265 -23.58 -0.73 3.27
C VAL A 265 -22.90 0.63 3.33
N LEU A 266 -23.63 1.63 3.82
CA LEU A 266 -23.10 2.94 4.18
C LEU A 266 -23.34 3.17 5.67
N ARG A 267 -22.26 3.36 6.44
CA ARG A 267 -22.32 3.79 7.83
C ARG A 267 -21.99 5.26 7.91
N TYR A 268 -22.87 6.02 8.54
CA TYR A 268 -22.71 7.44 8.76
C TYR A 268 -23.28 7.76 10.15
N LEU A 269 -22.54 8.52 10.94
CA LEU A 269 -22.99 9.05 12.22
C LEU A 269 -22.31 10.40 12.39
N GLN A 270 -23.04 11.50 12.35
CA GLN A 270 -22.48 12.82 12.65
C GLN A 270 -22.81 13.18 14.10
N GLN A 271 -21.85 13.75 14.83
CA GLN A 271 -22.11 14.26 16.17
C GLN A 271 -23.02 15.50 16.09
N TYR A 272 -24.32 15.28 16.31
CA TYR A 272 -25.38 16.21 16.74
C TYR A 272 -25.15 17.73 16.51
N ARG A 273 -25.00 18.19 15.26
CA ARG A 273 -24.86 19.65 15.00
C ARG A 273 -25.68 20.26 13.86
N TYR A 274 -26.52 19.51 13.15
CA TYR A 274 -27.18 20.05 11.95
C TYR A 274 -28.70 20.09 12.01
N GLY A 275 -29.26 21.08 11.31
CA GLY A 275 -30.69 21.38 11.27
C GLY A 275 -31.48 20.25 10.60
N HIS A 276 -32.69 20.00 11.11
CA HIS A 276 -33.54 18.85 10.75
C HIS A 276 -33.86 18.66 9.25
N CYS A 277 -33.63 19.64 8.39
CA CYS A 277 -34.10 19.63 6.99
C CYS A 277 -33.23 18.78 6.04
N HIS A 278 -31.90 18.79 6.15
CA HIS A 278 -31.03 18.03 5.23
C HIS A 278 -30.90 16.55 5.60
N ILE A 279 -31.07 16.23 6.88
CA ILE A 279 -31.17 14.84 7.36
C ILE A 279 -32.37 14.13 6.72
N TRP A 280 -33.49 14.83 6.52
CA TRP A 280 -34.69 14.22 5.95
C TRP A 280 -34.50 13.83 4.48
N VAL A 281 -33.92 14.70 3.66
CA VAL A 281 -33.60 14.39 2.24
C VAL A 281 -32.70 13.16 2.18
N PHE A 282 -31.65 13.13 3.01
CA PHE A 282 -30.74 12.00 3.06
C PHE A 282 -31.42 10.68 3.48
N LEU A 283 -32.25 10.72 4.53
CA LEU A 283 -33.02 9.55 4.96
C LEU A 283 -34.00 9.06 3.89
N ASN A 284 -34.58 9.97 3.11
CA ASN A 284 -35.45 9.60 1.98
C ASN A 284 -34.66 8.94 0.85
N SER A 285 -33.51 9.50 0.47
CA SER A 285 -32.58 8.90 -0.50
C SER A 285 -32.13 7.50 -0.07
N LEU A 286 -31.90 7.30 1.23
CA LEU A 286 -31.57 5.99 1.79
C LEU A 286 -32.74 5.00 1.69
N ALA A 287 -33.96 5.43 2.01
CA ALA A 287 -35.15 4.58 1.92
C ALA A 287 -35.46 4.13 0.48
N GLU A 288 -35.10 4.96 -0.50
CA GLU A 288 -35.24 4.65 -1.92
C GLU A 288 -34.08 3.81 -2.48
N SER A 289 -32.99 3.65 -1.72
CA SER A 289 -31.83 2.84 -2.11
C SER A 289 -31.89 1.43 -1.52
N ASP A 290 -31.31 0.43 -2.20
CA ASP A 290 -31.13 -0.93 -1.67
C ASP A 290 -29.99 -1.03 -0.61
N ILE A 291 -29.53 0.10 -0.07
CA ILE A 291 -28.35 0.18 0.80
C ILE A 291 -28.75 -0.02 2.26
N LEU A 292 -28.11 -0.99 2.92
CA LEU A 292 -28.24 -1.19 4.35
C LEU A 292 -27.52 -0.07 5.09
N THR A 293 -28.24 0.68 5.91
CA THR A 293 -27.67 1.65 6.83
C THR A 293 -27.75 1.16 8.26
N CYS A 294 -26.67 1.35 8.99
CA CYS A 294 -26.64 1.14 10.43
C CYS A 294 -26.28 2.47 11.09
N ASN A 295 -27.22 3.05 11.82
CA ASN A 295 -26.89 4.00 12.87
C ASN A 295 -26.23 3.19 14.00
N LEU A 296 -24.95 3.44 14.27
CA LEU A 296 -24.22 2.86 15.40
C LEU A 296 -24.34 3.76 16.63
#